data_AF-A0A1G5IVG4-F1
#
_entry.id   AF-A0A1G5IVG4-F1
#
_cell.length_a   1.000
_cell.length_b   1.000
_cell.length_c   1.000
_cell.angle_alpha   90.00
_cell.angle_beta   90.00
_cell.angle_gamma   90.00
#
_symmetry.space_group_name_H-M   'P 1'
#
loop_
_entity.id
_entity.type
_entity.pdbx_description
1 polymer ?
#
loop_
_entity_poly.entity_id
_entity_poly.type
_entity_poly.pdbx_seq_one_letter_code
_entity_poly.pdbx_strand_id
1 'polypeptide(L)'
;MAFCIDFKLICVNDGTATYAYGDCSENLEGRFELNIERLLTGEMSMDTDMREVVKVTKPCLSDGEHQHKANRAFSKIYKHYKVTGSYLKEGGYYA
;
A
#
# COMPACT_ATOMS: atom_id res chain seq x y z
N MET A 1 -19.29 1.23 10.51
CA MET A 1 -18.04 1.53 11.25
C MET A 1 -17.15 2.25 10.27
N ALA A 2 -16.78 3.50 10.56
CA ALA A 2 -15.97 4.29 9.64
C ALA A 2 -14.52 3.82 9.73
N PHE A 3 -13.98 3.26 8.64
CA PHE A 3 -12.58 2.90 8.52
C PHE A 3 -11.84 4.08 7.89
N CYS A 4 -10.92 4.68 8.64
CA CYS A 4 -10.10 5.78 8.16
C CYS A 4 -8.64 5.31 8.08
N ILE A 5 -8.16 5.11 6.86
CA ILE A 5 -6.77 4.71 6.59
C ILE A 5 -6.11 5.87 5.86
N ASP A 6 -4.97 6.31 6.33
CA ASP A 6 -4.11 7.24 5.59
C ASP A 6 -2.83 6.53 5.18
N PHE A 7 -2.28 6.89 4.02
CA PHE A 7 -1.01 6.38 3.54
C PHE A 7 -0.19 7.45 2.82
N LYS A 8 1.12 7.33 2.94
CA LYS A 8 2.09 8.25 2.34
C LYS A 8 3.30 7.49 1.80
N LEU A 9 3.69 7.83 0.58
CA LEU A 9 4.92 7.34 -0.03
C LEU A 9 6.10 7.92 0.72
N ILE A 10 6.97 7.04 1.20
CA ILE A 10 8.22 7.39 1.88
C ILE A 10 9.32 7.55 0.84
N CYS A 11 9.61 6.47 0.11
CA CYS A 11 10.64 6.42 -0.92
C CYS A 11 10.28 5.38 -1.98
N VAL A 12 10.88 5.51 -3.16
CA VAL A 12 10.89 4.48 -4.20
C VAL A 12 12.35 4.10 -4.43
N ASN A 13 12.68 2.82 -4.29
CA ASN A 13 14.03 2.30 -4.45
C ASN A 13 13.98 1.07 -5.38
N ASP A 14 14.69 1.13 -6.50
CA ASP A 14 14.77 0.03 -7.49
C ASP A 14 13.38 -0.52 -7.89
N GLY A 15 12.44 0.38 -8.23
CA GLY A 15 11.05 0.06 -8.57
C GLY A 15 10.17 -0.42 -7.40
N THR A 16 10.73 -0.56 -6.20
CA THR A 16 9.99 -0.90 -4.98
C THR A 16 9.63 0.37 -4.22
N ALA A 17 8.34 0.64 -4.07
CA ALA A 17 7.82 1.79 -3.36
C ALA A 17 7.48 1.42 -1.91
N THR A 18 8.07 2.15 -0.97
CA THR A 18 7.80 2.03 0.47
C THR A 18 6.78 3.07 0.88
N TYR A 19 5.70 2.62 1.50
CA TYR A 19 4.63 3.45 2.01
C TYR A 19 4.52 3.32 3.52
N ALA A 20 4.28 4.44 4.18
CA ALA A 20 3.78 4.46 5.54
C ALA A 20 2.25 4.47 5.48
N TYR A 21 1.60 3.76 6.39
CA TYR A 21 0.15 3.74 6.53
C TYR A 21 -0.25 3.63 7.99
N GLY A 22 -1.44 4.09 8.29
CA GLY A 22 -2.01 4.00 9.63
C GLY A 22 -3.46 4.42 9.61
N ASP A 23 -4.06 4.43 10.79
CA ASP A 23 -5.34 5.09 10.97
C ASP A 23 -5.15 6.61 10.81
N CYS A 24 -6.18 7.32 10.37
CA CYS A 24 -6.13 8.79 10.19
C CYS A 24 -5.78 9.59 11.46
N SER A 25 -5.66 8.92 12.61
CA SER A 25 -5.22 9.48 13.87
C SER A 25 -3.70 9.68 13.86
N GLU A 26 -3.21 10.52 12.94
CA GLU A 26 -1.87 11.13 12.79
C GLU A 26 -0.62 10.22 12.78
N ASN A 27 -0.70 8.98 13.24
CA ASN A 27 0.44 8.08 13.40
C ASN A 27 0.43 7.00 12.31
N LEU A 28 1.12 7.30 11.20
CA LEU A 28 1.45 6.32 10.16
C LEU A 28 2.54 5.35 10.66
N GLU A 29 2.22 4.54 11.67
CA GLU A 29 3.18 3.62 12.29
C GLU A 29 3.47 2.40 11.42
N GLY A 30 2.49 2.00 10.62
CA GLY A 30 2.58 0.89 9.69
C GLY A 30 3.48 1.24 8.50
N ARG A 31 4.21 0.24 8.02
CA ARG A 31 5.00 0.33 6.78
C ARG A 31 4.75 -0.87 5.92
N PHE A 32 4.59 -0.63 4.63
CA PHE A 32 4.52 -1.67 3.62
C PHE A 32 5.29 -1.29 2.39
N GLU A 33 5.78 -2.32 1.70
CA GLU A 33 6.50 -2.20 0.46
C GLU A 33 5.69 -2.86 -0.64
N LEU A 34 5.75 -2.27 -1.83
CA LEU A 34 5.08 -2.79 -3.02
C LEU A 34 5.91 -2.49 -4.25
N ASN A 35 5.88 -3.39 -5.23
CA ASN A 35 6.55 -3.18 -6.51
C ASN A 35 5.49 -3.32 -7.63
N ILE A 36 4.95 -2.18 -8.09
CA ILE A 36 3.92 -2.18 -9.14
C ILE A 36 4.53 -2.55 -10.49
N GLU A 37 5.79 -2.22 -10.71
CA GLU A 37 6.48 -2.56 -11.96
C GLU A 37 6.52 -4.07 -12.15
N ARG A 38 6.88 -4.85 -11.12
CA ARG A 38 6.88 -6.32 -11.17
C ARG A 38 5.49 -6.93 -11.40
N LEU A 39 4.43 -6.27 -10.96
CA LEU A 39 3.04 -6.67 -11.27
C LEU A 39 2.67 -6.37 -12.72
N LEU A 40 3.11 -5.22 -13.25
CA LEU A 40 2.77 -4.79 -14.60
C LEU A 40 3.58 -5.52 -15.66
N THR A 41 4.83 -5.87 -15.37
CA THR A 41 5.68 -6.67 -16.26
C THR A 41 5.26 -8.14 -16.34
N GLY A 42 4.30 -8.57 -15.51
CA GLY A 42 3.83 -9.96 -15.47
C GLY A 42 4.81 -10.91 -14.79
N GLU A 43 5.82 -10.38 -14.10
CA GLU A 43 6.77 -11.15 -13.30
C GLU A 43 6.07 -11.80 -12.09
N MET A 44 5.06 -11.11 -11.55
CA MET A 44 4.10 -11.66 -10.58
C MET A 44 2.81 -12.04 -11.31
N SER A 45 2.36 -13.28 -11.08
CA SER A 45 1.09 -13.77 -11.61
C SER A 45 -0.07 -13.06 -10.92
N MET A 46 -1.21 -12.89 -11.60
CA MET A 46 -2.43 -12.36 -10.94
C MET A 46 -2.95 -13.25 -9.80
N ASP A 47 -2.49 -14.51 -9.76
CA ASP A 47 -2.76 -15.48 -8.70
C ASP A 47 -1.80 -15.34 -7.50
N THR A 48 -0.76 -14.49 -7.62
CA THR A 48 0.20 -14.27 -6.53
C THR A 48 -0.50 -13.68 -5.32
N ASP A 49 -0.25 -14.31 -4.17
CA ASP A 49 -0.86 -13.91 -2.91
C ASP A 49 -0.55 -12.44 -2.60
N MET A 50 -1.58 -11.69 -2.20
CA MET A 50 -1.49 -10.25 -1.99
C MET A 50 -0.48 -9.88 -0.89
N ARG A 51 -0.09 -10.81 -0.03
CA ARG A 51 0.95 -10.61 0.99
C ARG A 51 2.36 -10.57 0.40
N GLU A 52 2.58 -11.22 -0.73
CA GLU A 52 3.85 -11.14 -1.49
C GLU A 52 3.92 -9.83 -2.27
N VAL A 53 2.77 -9.34 -2.74
CA VAL A 53 2.64 -8.09 -3.48
C VAL A 53 2.75 -6.87 -2.55
N VAL A 54 2.08 -6.93 -1.41
CA VAL A 54 2.00 -5.88 -0.39
C VAL A 54 2.68 -6.40 0.86
N LYS A 55 4.00 -6.25 0.89
CA LYS A 55 4.83 -6.75 1.97
C LYS A 55 4.79 -5.78 3.15
N VAL A 56 4.00 -6.11 4.16
CA VAL A 56 3.94 -5.32 5.40
C VAL A 56 5.24 -5.54 6.19
N THR A 57 6.14 -4.56 6.16
CA THR A 57 7.39 -4.59 6.92
C THR A 57 7.19 -4.23 8.38
N LYS A 58 6.19 -3.39 8.67
CA LYS A 58 5.84 -2.99 10.02
C LYS A 58 4.31 -2.94 10.17
N PRO A 59 3.71 -3.73 11.06
CA PRO A 59 2.30 -3.61 11.37
C PRO A 59 2.03 -2.31 12.15
N CYS A 60 0.88 -1.67 11.91
CA CYS A 60 0.43 -0.53 12.70
C CYS A 60 -0.21 -1.07 14.00
N LEU A 61 0.13 -0.58 15.19
CA LEU A 61 -0.29 -1.19 16.48
C LEU A 61 -1.82 -1.38 16.68
N SER A 62 -2.65 -0.74 15.85
CA SER A 62 -4.10 -0.93 15.83
C SER A 62 -4.51 -2.07 14.89
N ASP A 63 -4.82 -3.21 15.51
CA ASP A 63 -5.67 -4.31 15.01
C ASP A 63 -5.05 -5.32 14.03
N GLY A 64 -5.26 -6.62 14.30
CA GLY A 64 -4.68 -7.76 13.56
C GLY A 64 -5.02 -7.85 12.06
N GLU A 65 -5.72 -6.85 11.53
CA GLU A 65 -6.11 -6.68 10.13
C GLU A 65 -5.17 -5.75 9.32
N HIS A 66 -3.90 -5.63 9.72
CA HIS A 66 -2.88 -4.79 9.05
C HIS A 66 -2.80 -5.01 7.52
N GLN A 67 -2.92 -6.27 7.10
CA GLN A 67 -2.87 -6.64 5.69
C GLN A 67 -4.07 -6.11 4.90
N HIS A 68 -5.27 -6.15 5.48
CA HIS A 68 -6.48 -5.67 4.81
C HIS A 68 -6.40 -4.16 4.58
N LYS A 69 -5.89 -3.40 5.57
CA LYS A 69 -5.67 -1.95 5.44
C LYS A 69 -4.64 -1.65 4.35
N ALA A 70 -3.50 -2.36 4.34
CA ALA A 70 -2.47 -2.19 3.33
C ALA A 70 -2.98 -2.55 1.91
N ASN A 71 -3.77 -3.62 1.76
CA ASN A 71 -4.36 -4.03 0.48
C ASN A 71 -5.35 -2.99 -0.07
N ARG A 72 -6.09 -2.31 0.81
CA ARG A 72 -7.00 -1.19 0.42
C ARG A 72 -6.21 0.01 -0.08
N ALA A 73 -5.14 0.40 0.63
CA ALA A 73 -4.23 1.46 0.18
C ALA A 73 -3.60 1.11 -1.18
N PHE A 74 -3.06 -0.11 -1.29
CA PHE A 74 -2.48 -0.65 -2.53
C PHE A 74 -3.47 -0.58 -3.70
N SER A 75 -4.73 -0.99 -3.52
CA SER A 75 -5.74 -0.94 -4.60
C SER A 75 -5.92 0.48 -5.16
N LYS A 76 -5.81 1.51 -4.32
CA LYS A 76 -5.91 2.92 -4.72
C LYS A 76 -4.65 3.38 -5.44
N ILE A 77 -3.48 3.02 -4.91
CA ILE A 77 -2.17 3.31 -5.52
C ILE A 77 -2.06 2.65 -6.90
N TYR A 78 -2.42 1.37 -7.01
CA TYR A 78 -2.38 0.61 -8.26
C TYR A 78 -3.30 1.21 -9.33
N LYS A 79 -4.54 1.56 -8.98
CA LYS A 79 -5.46 2.25 -9.90
C LYS A 79 -4.89 3.57 -10.39
N HIS A 80 -4.29 4.36 -9.50
CA HIS A 80 -3.66 5.62 -9.87
C HIS A 80 -2.47 5.38 -10.82
N TYR A 81 -1.55 4.49 -10.45
CA TYR A 81 -0.37 4.15 -11.24
C TYR A 81 -0.75 3.64 -12.64
N LYS A 82 -1.80 2.83 -12.77
CA LYS A 82 -2.28 2.34 -14.07
C LYS A 82 -2.75 3.48 -15.00
N VAL A 83 -3.23 4.59 -14.45
CA VAL A 83 -3.73 5.74 -15.21
C VAL A 83 -2.63 6.77 -15.47
N THR A 84 -1.79 7.05 -14.47
CA THR A 84 -0.79 8.14 -14.53
C THR A 84 0.63 7.67 -14.83
N GLY A 85 0.90 6.36 -14.67
CA GLY A 85 2.26 5.80 -14.74
C GLY A 85 3.15 6.23 -13.57
N SER A 86 2.59 6.76 -12.49
CA SER A 86 3.34 7.31 -11.36
C SER A 86 2.80 6.81 -10.02
N TYR A 87 3.69 6.65 -9.03
CA TYR A 87 3.32 6.28 -7.67
C TYR A 87 2.52 7.42 -7.00
N LEU A 88 1.37 7.05 -6.42
CA LEU A 88 0.52 7.99 -5.69
C LEU A 88 1.23 8.41 -4.40
N LYS A 89 1.65 9.68 -4.29
CA LYS A 89 2.49 10.14 -3.17
C LYS A 89 1.80 10.10 -1.81
N GLU A 90 0.49 10.35 -1.77
CA GLU A 90 -0.28 10.36 -0.54
C GLU A 90 -1.76 10.10 -0.87
N GLY A 91 -2.49 9.59 0.10
CA GLY A 91 -3.93 9.43 -0.01
C GLY A 91 -4.53 8.75 1.20
N GLY A 92 -5.84 8.88 1.32
CA GLY A 92 -6.61 8.20 2.36
C GLY A 92 -7.72 7.32 1.79
N TYR A 93 -8.20 6.39 2.58
CA TYR A 93 -9.43 5.66 2.37
C TYR A 93 -10.35 5.92 3.56
N TYR A 94 -11.52 6.47 3.29
CA TYR A 94 -12.57 6.75 4.26
C TYR A 94 -13.85 6.07 3.78
N ALA A 95 -14.37 5.11 4.56
CA ALA A 95 -15.64 4.42 4.28
C ALA A 95 -16.38 4.11 5.56
#